data_AF-A0A1T4XUA4-F1
#
_entry.id   AF-A0A1T4XUA4-F1
#
_cell.length_a   1.000
_cell.length_b   1.000
_cell.length_c   1.000
_cell.angle_alpha   90.00
_cell.angle_beta   90.00
_cell.angle_gamma   90.00
#
_symmetry.space_group_name_H-M   'P 1'
#
loop_
_entity.id
_entity.type
_entity.pdbx_description
1 polymer ?
#
loop_
_entity_poly.entity_id
_entity_poly.type
_entity_poly.pdbx_seq_one_letter_code
_entity_poly.pdbx_strand_id
1 'polypeptide(L)'
;MQSTLNGISRVIDAARSPLLSFRRSANFDASLVFNKTNLTENTFMGAWGIKTFENDGALDWLGDFRDAPSEAKFRQTFAPQPPKGFLSKLFGGGSSASPPELDGEDVLAAAEILATLRGHPAVDAMEDLADLPDIKVTDEIVALAIQAIDSVMTSSDLKDCWEDTDDFESWVETVKDIRARLSRA
;
A
#
# COMPACT_ATOMS: atom_id res chain seq x y z
N MET A 1 46.10 38.26 19.59
CA MET A 1 46.98 39.32 19.05
C MET A 1 47.16 39.07 17.57
N GLN A 2 46.76 40.07 16.75
CA GLN A 2 47.19 40.43 15.37
C GLN A 2 47.31 39.31 14.31
N SER A 3 46.45 39.28 13.28
CA SER A 3 46.43 40.13 12.07
C SER A 3 47.46 39.71 11.02
N THR A 4 47.02 39.31 9.82
CA THR A 4 47.22 40.10 8.59
C THR A 4 46.59 39.45 7.35
N LEU A 5 45.76 40.25 6.67
CA LEU A 5 45.35 40.13 5.27
C LEU A 5 46.52 40.50 4.35
N ASN A 6 46.52 39.98 3.12
CA ASN A 6 47.01 40.57 1.84
C ASN A 6 47.09 39.41 0.82
N GLY A 7 46.78 39.50 -0.46
CA GLY A 7 46.55 40.62 -1.36
C GLY A 7 46.70 40.10 -2.79
N ILE A 8 45.88 40.63 -3.68
CA ILE A 8 45.63 40.30 -5.10
C ILE A 8 46.82 40.51 -6.05
N SER A 9 46.94 39.69 -7.12
CA SER A 9 47.31 40.05 -8.52
C SER A 9 47.92 38.87 -9.28
N ARG A 10 47.86 38.67 -10.61
CA ARG A 10 47.17 39.22 -11.79
C ARG A 10 47.57 38.28 -12.96
N VAL A 11 46.65 37.81 -13.81
CA VAL A 11 46.42 38.23 -15.23
C VAL A 11 47.31 37.50 -16.28
N ILE A 12 46.67 37.10 -17.40
CA ILE A 12 47.11 37.14 -18.82
C ILE A 12 47.03 35.80 -19.61
N ASP A 13 45.97 35.75 -20.44
CA ASP A 13 45.89 35.46 -21.89
C ASP A 13 46.19 34.09 -22.53
N ALA A 14 45.10 33.53 -23.08
CA ALA A 14 44.78 33.34 -24.51
C ALA A 14 45.70 32.52 -25.45
N ALA A 15 45.10 31.47 -26.04
CA ALA A 15 45.24 31.06 -27.45
C ALA A 15 44.21 29.93 -27.75
N ARG A 16 43.08 30.22 -28.43
CA ARG A 16 42.82 30.08 -29.88
C ARG A 16 43.03 28.67 -30.48
N SER A 17 41.91 28.06 -30.89
CA SER A 17 41.73 26.79 -31.62
C SER A 17 42.32 26.80 -33.05
N PRO A 18 42.37 25.61 -33.69
CA PRO A 18 41.74 25.47 -35.01
C PRO A 18 40.91 24.18 -35.22
N LEU A 19 40.00 24.27 -36.19
CA LEU A 19 38.97 23.32 -36.64
C LEU A 19 39.47 22.23 -37.62
N LEU A 20 38.59 21.24 -37.87
CA LEU A 20 38.49 20.24 -38.97
C LEU A 20 39.16 18.87 -38.68
N SER A 21 38.58 17.68 -38.88
CA SER A 21 37.40 17.24 -39.65
C SER A 21 36.97 15.78 -39.31
N PHE A 22 35.65 15.52 -39.38
CA PHE A 22 34.96 14.33 -39.92
C PHE A 22 35.15 12.90 -39.32
N ARG A 23 34.10 12.39 -38.66
CA ARG A 23 33.26 11.26 -39.13
C ARG A 23 31.96 11.14 -38.32
N ARG A 24 30.84 10.92 -39.03
CA ARG A 24 29.50 10.57 -38.52
C ARG A 24 29.52 9.30 -37.67
N SER A 25 28.76 9.27 -36.56
CA SER A 25 27.83 8.17 -36.28
C SER A 25 26.81 8.54 -35.20
N ALA A 26 25.56 8.22 -35.52
CA ALA A 26 24.41 7.91 -34.67
C ALA A 26 23.91 8.94 -33.64
N ASN A 27 22.70 9.42 -33.92
CA ASN A 27 21.78 10.06 -32.99
C ASN A 27 21.54 9.20 -31.74
N PHE A 28 21.55 9.81 -30.56
CA PHE A 28 20.68 9.40 -29.46
C PHE A 28 20.19 10.67 -28.77
N ASP A 29 18.96 11.04 -29.11
CA ASP A 29 18.21 12.07 -28.44
C ASP A 29 17.73 11.49 -27.11
N ALA A 30 18.38 11.90 -26.02
CA ALA A 30 17.96 11.58 -24.67
C ALA A 30 17.26 12.80 -24.06
N SER A 31 16.27 13.36 -24.76
CA SER A 31 15.24 14.18 -24.14
C SER A 31 14.28 13.29 -23.34
N LEU A 32 14.76 12.65 -22.28
CA LEU A 32 13.89 12.25 -21.18
C LEU A 32 14.10 13.27 -20.07
N VAL A 33 13.35 14.36 -20.19
CA VAL A 33 13.12 15.31 -19.09
C VAL A 33 12.46 14.51 -17.98
N PHE A 34 13.28 13.98 -17.08
CA PHE A 34 12.82 13.36 -15.85
C PHE A 34 12.33 14.50 -14.95
N ASN A 35 11.03 14.77 -15.02
CA ASN A 35 10.41 15.86 -14.27
C ASN A 35 10.42 15.49 -12.78
N LYS A 36 11.46 15.91 -12.07
CA LYS A 36 11.61 15.82 -10.61
C LYS A 36 10.69 16.83 -9.93
N THR A 37 9.39 16.57 -9.90
CA THR A 37 8.46 17.27 -9.02
C THR A 37 7.29 16.36 -8.68
N ASN A 38 7.12 16.08 -7.39
CA ASN A 38 6.05 15.31 -6.73
C ASN A 38 6.37 13.83 -6.41
N LEU A 39 7.50 13.58 -5.74
CA LEU A 39 7.62 12.41 -4.87
C LEU A 39 7.09 12.79 -3.49
N THR A 40 5.78 12.81 -3.34
CA THR A 40 5.17 12.32 -2.09
C THR A 40 5.03 10.82 -2.27
N GLU A 41 6.13 10.09 -2.04
CA GLU A 41 6.06 8.64 -1.84
C GLU A 41 5.29 8.41 -0.54
N ASN A 42 3.97 8.34 -0.67
CA ASN A 42 3.08 7.77 0.34
C ASN A 42 2.54 6.41 -0.15
N THR A 43 3.37 5.68 -0.90
CA THR A 43 3.21 4.26 -1.13
C THR A 43 3.56 3.56 0.19
N PHE A 44 2.55 3.18 0.98
CA PHE A 44 2.78 2.16 2.01
C PHE A 44 3.40 0.95 1.30
N MET A 45 4.54 0.48 1.78
CA MET A 45 5.30 -0.60 1.14
C MET A 45 4.59 -1.97 1.15
N GLY A 46 3.34 -2.07 1.64
CA GLY A 46 2.55 -3.31 1.67
C GLY A 46 1.64 -3.54 0.45
N ALA A 47 1.16 -2.46 -0.20
CA ALA A 47 0.19 -2.56 -1.29
C ALA A 47 0.88 -2.66 -2.66
N TRP A 48 1.02 -3.86 -3.21
CA TRP A 48 1.76 -4.13 -4.46
C TRP A 48 0.87 -4.55 -5.62
N GLY A 49 -0.30 -5.13 -5.34
CA GLY A 49 -1.21 -5.63 -6.36
C GLY A 49 -2.67 -5.44 -5.97
N ILE A 50 -3.53 -5.30 -6.98
CA ILE A 50 -4.96 -5.05 -6.76
C ILE A 50 -5.66 -6.24 -6.11
N LYS A 51 -5.10 -7.46 -6.23
CA LYS A 51 -5.64 -8.66 -5.60
C LYS A 51 -5.18 -8.75 -4.15
N THR A 52 -6.05 -9.27 -3.30
CA THR A 52 -5.84 -9.37 -1.84
C THR A 52 -4.46 -9.91 -1.47
N PHE A 53 -4.09 -11.09 -1.97
CA PHE A 53 -2.86 -11.77 -1.58
C PHE A 53 -1.65 -11.49 -2.47
N GLU A 54 -1.70 -10.43 -3.28
CA GLU A 54 -0.50 -9.85 -3.88
C GLU A 54 0.21 -8.89 -2.90
N ASN A 55 -0.41 -8.61 -1.75
CA ASN A 55 0.06 -7.68 -0.74
C ASN A 55 0.71 -8.43 0.43
N ASP A 56 1.85 -7.93 0.91
CA ASP A 56 2.65 -8.61 1.93
C ASP A 56 1.90 -8.72 3.27
N GLY A 57 1.19 -7.68 3.72
CA GLY A 57 0.41 -7.73 4.96
C GLY A 57 -0.71 -8.77 4.90
N ALA A 58 -1.34 -8.92 3.73
CA ALA A 58 -2.35 -9.95 3.51
C ALA A 58 -1.79 -11.38 3.62
N LEU A 59 -0.55 -11.60 3.13
CA LEU A 59 0.15 -12.88 3.23
C LEU A 59 0.62 -13.17 4.66
N ASP A 60 1.11 -12.15 5.37
CA ASP A 60 1.48 -12.26 6.79
C ASP A 60 0.26 -12.65 7.63
N TRP A 61 -0.89 -11.99 7.42
CA TRP A 61 -2.14 -12.35 8.10
C TRP A 61 -2.56 -13.79 7.81
N LEU A 62 -2.47 -14.24 6.55
CA LEU A 62 -2.79 -15.62 6.16
C LEU A 62 -1.86 -16.62 6.87
N GLY A 63 -0.57 -16.32 6.97
CA GLY A 63 0.41 -17.14 7.71
C GLY A 63 0.02 -17.29 9.18
N ASP A 64 -0.22 -16.16 9.86
CA ASP A 64 -0.70 -16.11 11.24
C ASP A 64 -1.98 -16.92 11.46
N PHE A 65 -2.93 -16.79 10.53
CA PHE A 65 -4.20 -17.51 10.59
C PHE A 65 -4.01 -19.02 10.42
N ARG A 66 -3.09 -19.45 9.56
CA ARG A 66 -2.76 -20.88 9.38
C ARG A 66 -2.08 -21.48 10.60
N ASP A 67 -1.22 -20.72 11.26
CA ASP A 67 -0.55 -21.16 12.48
C ASP A 67 -1.52 -21.30 13.66
N ALA A 68 -2.54 -20.43 13.74
CA ALA A 68 -3.52 -20.43 14.83
C ALA A 68 -4.96 -20.11 14.34
N PRO A 69 -5.59 -21.03 13.59
CA PRO A 69 -6.89 -20.77 12.98
C PRO A 69 -8.00 -20.68 14.03
N SER A 70 -8.71 -19.55 14.04
CA SER A 70 -9.80 -19.33 14.99
C SER A 70 -10.82 -18.31 14.51
N GLU A 71 -12.07 -18.50 14.95
CA GLU A 71 -13.13 -17.50 14.84
C GLU A 71 -12.72 -16.16 15.50
N ALA A 72 -11.95 -16.24 16.59
CA ALA A 72 -11.49 -15.08 17.35
C ALA A 72 -10.56 -14.17 16.53
N LYS A 73 -9.70 -14.73 15.67
CA LYS A 73 -8.83 -13.93 14.78
C LYS A 73 -9.68 -13.10 13.81
N PHE A 74 -10.74 -13.65 13.22
CA PHE A 74 -11.69 -12.86 12.41
C PHE A 74 -12.33 -11.74 13.21
N ARG A 75 -12.83 -12.03 14.42
CA ARG A 75 -13.45 -11.01 15.27
C ARG A 75 -12.49 -9.90 15.66
N GLN A 76 -11.23 -10.23 15.90
CA GLN A 76 -10.18 -9.26 16.19
C GLN A 76 -9.91 -8.37 14.97
N THR A 77 -9.76 -8.96 13.78
CA THR A 77 -9.49 -8.23 12.55
C THR A 77 -10.65 -7.34 12.12
N PHE A 78 -11.89 -7.80 12.28
CA PHE A 78 -13.09 -7.00 11.96
C PHE A 78 -13.61 -6.15 13.12
N ALA A 79 -12.87 -6.07 14.23
CA ALA A 79 -13.27 -5.24 15.35
C ALA A 79 -13.37 -3.77 14.90
N PRO A 80 -14.45 -3.04 15.25
CA PRO A 80 -14.58 -1.64 14.89
C PRO A 80 -13.38 -0.82 15.38
N GLN A 81 -12.69 -0.17 14.45
CA GLN A 81 -11.58 0.72 14.75
C GLN A 81 -12.08 2.17 14.81
N PRO A 82 -11.44 3.02 15.63
CA PRO A 82 -11.73 4.45 15.59
C PRO A 82 -11.35 5.01 14.19
N PRO A 83 -12.00 6.10 13.75
CA PRO A 83 -11.68 6.73 12.47
C PRO A 83 -10.19 7.09 12.38
N LYS A 84 -9.63 7.01 11.18
CA LYS A 84 -8.24 7.40 10.90
C LYS A 84 -7.89 8.76 11.53
N GLY A 85 -6.75 8.83 12.21
CA GLY A 85 -6.26 10.02 12.89
C GLY A 85 -7.06 10.47 14.12
N PHE A 86 -8.12 9.76 14.54
CA PHE A 86 -8.89 10.09 15.75
C PHE A 86 -8.00 10.08 17.00
N LEU A 87 -7.21 9.02 17.17
CA LEU A 87 -6.34 8.87 18.34
C LEU A 87 -5.16 9.86 18.29
N SER A 88 -4.61 10.14 17.11
CA SER A 88 -3.60 11.18 16.93
C SER A 88 -4.12 12.58 17.32
N LYS A 89 -5.36 12.91 16.95
CA LYS A 89 -6.05 14.14 17.39
C LYS A 89 -6.33 14.16 18.90
N LEU A 90 -6.68 13.03 19.49
CA LEU A 90 -7.03 12.94 20.91
C LEU A 90 -5.80 13.01 21.83
N PHE A 91 -4.68 12.42 21.42
CA PHE A 91 -3.46 12.32 22.23
C PHE A 91 -2.34 13.28 21.81
N GLY A 92 -2.60 14.18 20.86
CA GLY A 92 -1.74 15.32 20.56
C GLY A 92 -0.34 14.93 20.09
N GLY A 93 -0.23 14.12 19.02
CA GLY A 93 0.97 13.99 18.18
C GLY A 93 2.33 13.75 18.87
N GLY A 94 2.35 13.20 20.08
CA GLY A 94 3.53 13.19 20.96
C GLY A 94 4.13 11.83 21.30
N SER A 95 3.64 10.73 20.72
CA SER A 95 4.19 9.39 20.97
C SER A 95 4.58 8.72 19.66
N SER A 96 5.79 8.15 19.58
CA SER A 96 6.31 7.46 18.40
C SER A 96 5.61 6.13 18.10
N ALA A 97 4.59 5.78 18.87
CA ALA A 97 3.68 4.69 18.55
C ALA A 97 2.39 5.35 18.03
N SER A 98 2.27 5.44 16.69
CA SER A 98 0.93 5.62 16.12
C SER A 98 0.10 4.44 16.65
N PRO A 99 -1.07 4.69 17.24
CA PRO A 99 -1.96 3.59 17.60
C PRO A 99 -2.27 2.78 16.34
N PRO A 100 -2.56 1.47 16.48
CA PRO A 100 -2.80 0.64 15.32
C PRO A 100 -3.94 1.24 14.50
N GLU A 101 -3.61 1.74 13.32
CA GLU A 101 -4.58 2.16 12.33
C GLU A 101 -5.22 0.89 11.73
N LEU A 102 -6.36 1.04 11.04
CA LEU A 102 -7.01 -0.10 10.40
C LEU A 102 -6.06 -0.68 9.35
N ASP A 103 -5.58 -1.90 9.59
CA ASP A 103 -4.78 -2.62 8.60
C ASP A 103 -5.71 -3.16 7.50
N GLY A 104 -5.78 -2.41 6.39
CA GLY A 104 -6.69 -2.72 5.30
C GLY A 104 -6.36 -4.05 4.64
N GLU A 105 -5.08 -4.43 4.57
CA GLU A 105 -4.63 -5.66 3.92
C GLU A 105 -5.11 -6.87 4.73
N ASP A 106 -4.94 -6.83 6.06
CA ASP A 106 -5.47 -7.83 6.99
C ASP A 106 -6.98 -8.00 6.85
N VAL A 107 -7.72 -6.89 6.77
CA VAL A 107 -9.19 -6.92 6.64
C VAL A 107 -9.60 -7.60 5.33
N LEU A 108 -8.95 -7.26 4.21
CA LEU A 108 -9.26 -7.86 2.92
C LEU A 108 -8.85 -9.34 2.88
N ALA A 109 -7.71 -9.72 3.47
CA ALA A 109 -7.25 -11.11 3.60
C ALA A 109 -8.26 -11.96 4.38
N ALA A 110 -8.64 -11.48 5.57
CA ALA A 110 -9.63 -12.11 6.42
C ALA A 110 -10.99 -12.25 5.70
N ALA A 111 -11.42 -11.21 4.98
CA ALA A 111 -12.67 -11.23 4.24
C ALA A 111 -12.67 -12.24 3.08
N GLU A 112 -11.56 -12.36 2.34
CA GLU A 112 -11.40 -13.32 1.25
C GLU A 112 -11.49 -14.77 1.75
N ILE A 113 -10.83 -15.06 2.87
CA ILE A 113 -10.86 -16.37 3.52
C ILE A 113 -12.27 -16.66 4.05
N LEU A 114 -12.92 -15.68 4.67
CA LEU A 114 -14.29 -15.84 5.16
C LEU A 114 -15.29 -16.12 4.03
N ALA A 115 -15.16 -15.42 2.88
CA ALA A 115 -15.98 -15.68 1.70
C ALA A 115 -15.74 -17.10 1.15
N THR A 116 -14.48 -17.54 1.14
CA THR A 116 -14.10 -18.91 0.73
C THR A 116 -14.69 -19.97 1.66
N LEU A 117 -14.59 -19.78 2.99
CA LEU A 117 -15.18 -20.68 4.00
C LEU A 117 -16.71 -20.77 3.89
N ARG A 118 -17.36 -19.74 3.35
CA ARG A 118 -18.81 -19.75 3.04
C ARG A 118 -19.15 -20.41 1.69
N GLY A 119 -18.17 -20.98 0.99
CA GLY A 119 -18.38 -21.60 -0.32
C GLY A 119 -18.49 -20.58 -1.46
N HIS A 120 -17.98 -19.36 -1.27
CA HIS A 120 -17.93 -18.31 -2.28
C HIS A 120 -16.50 -17.81 -2.51
N PRO A 121 -15.56 -18.68 -2.94
CA PRO A 121 -14.21 -18.26 -3.30
C PRO A 121 -14.22 -17.29 -4.49
N ALA A 122 -13.16 -16.50 -4.63
CA ALA A 122 -12.90 -15.76 -5.86
C ALA A 122 -12.74 -16.72 -7.05
N VAL A 123 -13.03 -16.24 -8.26
CA VAL A 123 -12.89 -17.04 -9.50
C VAL A 123 -11.44 -17.48 -9.72
N ASP A 124 -10.50 -16.64 -9.32
CA ASP A 124 -9.07 -16.82 -9.39
C ASP A 124 -8.44 -16.98 -8.00
N ALA A 125 -9.20 -17.55 -7.05
CA ALA A 125 -8.69 -17.86 -5.73
C ALA A 125 -7.37 -18.65 -5.81
N MET A 126 -6.41 -18.28 -4.98
CA MET A 126 -5.13 -18.99 -4.91
C MET A 126 -5.36 -20.45 -4.48
N GLU A 127 -4.53 -21.36 -5.02
CA GLU A 127 -4.56 -22.79 -4.67
C GLU A 127 -4.39 -23.01 -3.16
N ASP A 128 -3.62 -22.14 -2.53
CA ASP A 128 -3.35 -22.08 -1.10
C ASP A 128 -4.59 -21.95 -0.21
N LEU A 129 -5.75 -21.51 -0.72
CA LEU A 129 -7.01 -21.47 0.02
C LEU A 129 -7.81 -22.78 -0.07
N ALA A 130 -7.33 -23.79 -0.80
CA ALA A 130 -8.05 -25.04 -0.97
C ALA A 130 -8.09 -25.90 0.30
N ASP A 131 -7.13 -25.73 1.21
CA ASP A 131 -6.98 -26.50 2.46
C ASP A 131 -7.20 -25.61 3.70
N LEU A 132 -8.24 -24.78 3.66
CA LEU A 132 -8.61 -23.97 4.81
C LEU A 132 -9.22 -24.85 5.93
N PRO A 133 -8.90 -24.56 7.20
CA PRO A 133 -9.48 -25.29 8.32
C PRO A 133 -10.98 -25.06 8.41
N ASP A 134 -11.71 -26.09 8.84
CA ASP A 134 -13.14 -25.97 9.10
C ASP A 134 -13.37 -25.08 10.33
N ILE A 135 -13.80 -23.84 10.08
CA ILE A 135 -14.15 -22.86 11.10
C ILE A 135 -15.60 -22.48 10.90
N LYS A 136 -16.36 -22.50 12.00
CA LYS A 136 -17.74 -22.04 11.99
C LYS A 136 -17.80 -20.56 11.66
N VAL A 137 -18.34 -20.24 10.49
CA VAL A 137 -18.68 -18.88 10.09
C VAL A 137 -20.12 -18.58 10.51
N THR A 138 -20.33 -17.49 11.24
CA THR A 138 -21.66 -17.03 11.64
C THR A 138 -22.04 -15.75 10.92
N ASP A 139 -23.34 -15.49 10.79
CA ASP A 139 -23.87 -14.29 10.15
C ASP A 139 -23.38 -13.01 10.86
N GLU A 140 -23.14 -13.07 12.18
CA GLU A 140 -22.57 -11.94 12.92
C GLU A 140 -21.14 -11.60 12.46
N ILE A 141 -20.31 -12.60 12.16
CA ILE A 141 -18.94 -12.35 11.67
C ILE A 141 -18.99 -11.80 10.26
N VAL A 142 -19.90 -12.30 9.41
CA VAL A 142 -20.11 -11.76 8.07
C VAL A 142 -20.53 -10.29 8.14
N ALA A 143 -21.44 -9.93 9.05
CA ALA A 143 -21.86 -8.55 9.25
C ALA A 143 -20.71 -7.65 9.74
N LEU A 144 -19.80 -8.16 10.59
CA LEU A 144 -18.59 -7.44 10.99
C LEU A 144 -17.62 -7.26 9.82
N ALA A 145 -17.40 -8.30 9.02
CA ALA A 145 -16.54 -8.25 7.85
C ALA A 145 -17.00 -7.19 6.84
N ILE A 146 -18.31 -7.15 6.54
CA ILE A 146 -18.88 -6.14 5.63
C ILE A 146 -18.66 -4.71 6.17
N GLN A 147 -18.86 -4.47 7.47
CA GLN A 147 -18.60 -3.16 8.08
C GLN A 147 -17.11 -2.78 8.05
N ALA A 148 -16.22 -3.75 8.25
CA ALA A 148 -14.78 -3.53 8.18
C ALA A 148 -14.35 -3.17 6.75
N ILE A 149 -14.84 -3.89 5.74
CA ILE A 149 -14.60 -3.57 4.31
C ILE A 149 -15.12 -2.17 3.97
N ASP A 150 -16.34 -1.82 4.42
CA ASP A 150 -16.90 -0.49 4.21
C ASP A 150 -16.02 0.59 4.86
N SER A 151 -15.39 0.29 6.00
CA SER A 151 -14.43 1.19 6.65
C SER A 151 -13.13 1.32 5.85
N VAL A 152 -12.59 0.21 5.31
CA VAL A 152 -11.41 0.23 4.43
C VAL A 152 -11.66 1.12 3.21
N MET A 153 -12.80 0.95 2.55
CA MET A 153 -13.17 1.75 1.36
C MET A 153 -13.53 3.21 1.67
N THR A 154 -13.78 3.55 2.93
CA THR A 154 -14.14 4.93 3.32
C THR A 154 -12.95 5.72 3.84
N SER A 155 -12.15 5.13 4.74
CA SER A 155 -11.04 5.82 5.39
C SER A 155 -10.00 4.82 5.92
N SER A 156 -9.04 4.46 5.08
CA SER A 156 -7.89 3.61 5.45
C SER A 156 -6.62 4.06 4.74
N ASP A 157 -5.47 3.72 5.32
CA ASP A 157 -4.17 3.91 4.67
C ASP A 157 -4.09 3.15 3.35
N LEU A 158 -4.67 1.95 3.29
CA LEU A 158 -4.71 1.16 2.07
C LEU A 158 -5.46 1.89 0.94
N LYS A 159 -6.63 2.48 1.23
CA LYS A 159 -7.35 3.30 0.23
C LYS A 159 -6.49 4.47 -0.23
N ASP A 160 -5.88 5.20 0.70
CA ASP A 160 -5.06 6.37 0.38
C ASP A 160 -3.86 6.00 -0.52
N CYS A 161 -3.35 4.76 -0.43
CA CYS A 161 -2.29 4.26 -1.31
C CYS A 161 -2.77 4.03 -2.74
N TRP A 162 -4.03 3.63 -2.93
CA TRP A 162 -4.60 3.36 -4.25
C TRP A 162 -5.22 4.59 -4.91
N GLU A 163 -5.73 5.56 -4.14
CA GLU A 163 -6.55 6.68 -4.63
C GLU A 163 -5.85 7.57 -5.67
N ASP A 164 -4.53 7.68 -5.61
CA ASP A 164 -3.71 8.47 -6.55
C ASP A 164 -3.12 7.63 -7.70
N THR A 165 -3.54 6.37 -7.86
CA THR A 165 -3.03 5.45 -8.89
C THR A 165 -4.02 5.28 -10.06
N ASP A 166 -3.51 4.91 -11.23
CA ASP A 166 -4.35 4.57 -12.40
C ASP A 166 -5.19 3.29 -12.18
N ASP A 167 -4.84 2.48 -11.18
CA ASP A 167 -5.47 1.20 -10.85
C ASP A 167 -6.52 1.31 -9.72
N PHE A 168 -6.79 2.51 -9.20
CA PHE A 168 -7.73 2.72 -8.10
C PHE A 168 -9.09 2.05 -8.32
N GLU A 169 -9.69 2.27 -9.49
CA GLU A 169 -11.00 1.70 -9.83
C GLU A 169 -10.94 0.17 -9.89
N SER A 170 -9.84 -0.40 -10.41
CA SER A 170 -9.63 -1.85 -10.45
C SER A 170 -9.51 -2.45 -9.05
N TRP A 171 -8.80 -1.76 -8.15
CA TRP A 171 -8.75 -2.13 -6.73
C TRP A 171 -10.13 -2.04 -6.07
N VAL A 172 -10.88 -0.95 -6.29
CA VAL A 172 -12.24 -0.77 -5.77
C VAL A 172 -13.17 -1.92 -6.22
N GLU A 173 -13.13 -2.30 -7.50
CA GLU A 173 -13.93 -3.41 -8.01
C GLU A 173 -13.53 -4.75 -7.37
N THR A 174 -12.24 -4.96 -7.11
CA THR A 174 -11.76 -6.15 -6.38
C THR A 174 -12.34 -6.18 -4.96
N VAL A 175 -12.28 -5.07 -4.22
CA VAL A 175 -12.84 -5.01 -2.86
C VAL A 175 -14.37 -5.18 -2.85
N LYS A 176 -15.08 -4.60 -3.83
CA LYS A 176 -16.53 -4.78 -3.98
C LYS A 176 -16.91 -6.23 -4.28
N ASP A 177 -16.12 -6.96 -5.07
CA ASP A 177 -16.38 -8.37 -5.34
C ASP A 177 -16.33 -9.21 -4.05
N ILE A 178 -15.32 -9.00 -3.19
CA ILE A 178 -15.21 -9.66 -1.88
C ILE A 178 -16.47 -9.40 -1.06
N ARG A 179 -16.84 -8.13 -0.94
CA ARG A 179 -18.03 -7.70 -0.20
C ARG A 179 -19.32 -8.33 -0.76
N ALA A 180 -19.43 -8.42 -2.09
CA ALA A 180 -20.59 -9.01 -2.76
C ALA A 180 -20.67 -10.52 -2.51
N ARG A 181 -19.55 -11.25 -2.55
CA ARG A 181 -19.49 -12.68 -2.22
C ARG A 181 -19.87 -12.95 -0.78
N LEU A 182 -19.43 -12.12 0.17
CA LEU A 182 -19.85 -12.20 1.57
C LEU A 182 -21.35 -11.94 1.78
N SER A 183 -22.00 -11.19 0.89
CA SER A 183 -23.43 -10.87 1.02
C SER A 183 -24.35 -11.95 0.42
N ARG A 184 -23.79 -13.00 -0.20
CA ARG A 184 -24.57 -14.12 -0.73
C ARG A 184 -25.06 -15.00 0.42
N ALA A 185 -26.22 -15.63 0.24
CA ALA A 185 -26.85 -16.52 1.22
C ALA A 185 -26.48 -17.97 0.91
#